data_AF-A0A2M8L415-F1
#
_entry.id   AF-A0A2M8L415-F1
#
_cell.length_a   1.000
_cell.length_b   1.000
_cell.length_c   1.000
_cell.angle_alpha   90.00
_cell.angle_beta   90.00
_cell.angle_gamma   90.00
#
_symmetry.space_group_name_H-M   'P 1'
#
loop_
_entity.id
_entity.type
_entity.pdbx_description
1 polymer ?
#
loop_
_entity_poly.entity_id
_entity_poly.type
_entity_poly.pdbx_seq_one_letter_code
_entity_poly.pdbx_strand_id
1 'polypeptide(L)'
;MIQRERDYTQIYESISPLDRRDGRVPSWIEIVDEFDLGDLPRGVKKLYHAYYRAQRMFALGKRKKGGRLIDALDKLPHFVRFEEEHDGTLNLIARRVRGKGA
;
A
#
# COMPACT_ATOMS: atom_id res chain seq x y z
N MET A 1 -11.67 20.84 -13.06
CA MET A 1 -10.79 19.66 -12.95
C MET A 1 -9.82 19.94 -11.82
N ILE A 2 -10.00 19.32 -10.65
CA ILE A 2 -9.06 19.48 -9.53
C ILE A 2 -7.98 18.42 -9.74
N GLN A 3 -6.83 18.83 -10.28
CA GLN A 3 -5.60 18.04 -10.21
C GLN A 3 -5.18 18.01 -8.74
N ARG A 4 -5.47 16.91 -8.03
CA ARG A 4 -4.81 16.63 -6.77
C ARG A 4 -3.38 16.21 -7.11
N GLU A 5 -2.45 17.17 -7.14
CA GLU A 5 -1.02 16.87 -7.05
C GLU A 5 -0.75 16.27 -5.66
N ARG A 6 -0.95 14.96 -5.52
CA ARG A 6 -0.45 14.24 -4.35
C ARG A 6 1.04 14.05 -4.57
N ASP A 7 1.86 14.93 -3.99
CA ASP A 7 3.31 14.74 -3.94
C ASP A 7 3.63 13.58 -2.98
N TYR A 8 3.58 12.37 -3.51
CA TYR A 8 3.90 11.14 -2.79
C TYR A 8 5.39 11.05 -2.40
N THR A 9 6.23 11.99 -2.83
CA THR A 9 7.63 12.04 -2.41
C THR A 9 7.72 12.49 -0.95
N GLN A 10 6.97 13.53 -0.59
CA GLN A 10 6.98 14.12 0.76
C GLN A 10 6.16 13.33 1.78
N ILE A 11 4.99 12.79 1.42
CA ILE A 11 4.14 12.01 2.37
C ILE A 11 4.83 10.69 2.80
N TYR A 12 5.84 10.25 2.03
CA TYR A 12 6.57 9.02 2.28
C TYR A 12 7.99 9.27 2.83
N GLU A 13 8.41 10.52 3.02
CA GLU A 13 9.78 10.88 3.44
C GLU A 13 10.13 10.50 4.89
N SER A 14 9.16 10.24 5.76
CA SER A 14 9.43 9.97 7.19
C SER A 14 9.64 8.50 7.55
N ILE A 15 9.47 7.56 6.62
CA ILE A 15 9.49 6.14 6.97
C ILE A 15 10.88 5.56 6.74
N SER A 16 11.66 5.54 7.82
CA SER A 16 12.93 4.83 7.87
C SER A 16 12.66 3.32 7.69
N PRO A 17 13.46 2.58 6.89
CA PRO A 17 13.26 1.14 6.65
C PRO A 17 13.35 0.23 7.89
N LEU A 18 13.51 0.79 9.09
CA LEU A 18 14.03 0.11 10.29
C LEU A 18 13.07 0.07 11.49
N ASP A 19 11.84 0.57 11.40
CA ASP A 19 10.90 0.59 12.55
C ASP A 19 10.14 -0.75 12.78
N ARG A 20 10.76 -1.90 12.43
CA ARG A 20 10.19 -3.23 12.70
C ARG A 20 11.05 -4.01 13.69
N ARG A 21 10.43 -4.43 14.80
CA ARG A 21 11.05 -5.24 15.87
C ARG A 21 11.77 -6.50 15.37
N ASP A 22 11.26 -7.13 14.31
CA ASP A 22 11.80 -8.38 13.77
C ASP A 22 12.45 -8.22 12.36
N GLY A 23 12.53 -6.99 11.84
CA GLY A 23 13.13 -6.71 10.52
C GLY A 23 12.41 -7.32 9.29
N ARG A 24 11.33 -8.07 9.47
CA ARG A 24 10.61 -8.79 8.40
C ARG A 24 9.36 -8.05 7.92
N VAL A 25 9.24 -7.88 6.61
CA VAL A 25 8.01 -7.40 5.94
C VAL A 25 7.00 -8.54 5.83
N PRO A 26 5.73 -8.36 6.26
CA PRO A 26 4.73 -9.41 6.27
C PRO A 26 4.45 -9.89 4.85
N SER A 27 4.19 -11.19 4.71
CA SER A 27 3.78 -11.81 3.45
C SER A 27 2.35 -11.43 3.08
N TRP A 28 1.96 -11.71 1.84
CA TRP A 28 0.60 -11.45 1.38
C TRP A 28 -0.43 -12.31 2.13
N ILE A 29 -0.08 -13.56 2.46
CA ILE A 29 -0.97 -14.47 3.21
C ILE A 29 -1.24 -13.90 4.60
N GLU A 30 -0.18 -13.45 5.30
CA GLU A 30 -0.32 -12.78 6.61
C GLU A 30 -1.25 -11.56 6.55
N ILE A 31 -1.20 -10.78 5.47
CA ILE A 31 -2.08 -9.61 5.26
C ILE A 31 -3.52 -10.05 4.93
N VAL A 32 -3.69 -11.12 4.14
CA VAL A 32 -5.03 -11.65 3.83
C VAL A 32 -5.72 -12.13 5.08
N ASP A 33 -5.01 -12.86 5.94
CA ASP A 33 -5.56 -13.42 7.17
C ASP A 33 -5.83 -12.31 8.20
N GLU A 34 -4.91 -11.35 8.36
CA GLU A 34 -5.02 -10.27 9.35
C GLU A 34 -6.13 -9.26 9.04
N PHE A 35 -6.42 -9.02 7.76
CA PHE A 35 -7.43 -8.05 7.31
C PHE A 35 -8.69 -8.69 6.71
N ASP A 36 -8.87 -10.00 6.90
CA ASP A 36 -10.02 -10.77 6.41
C ASP A 36 -10.31 -10.55 4.91
N LEU A 37 -9.26 -10.61 4.08
CA LEU A 37 -9.35 -10.40 2.63
C LEU A 37 -9.61 -11.72 1.87
N GLY A 38 -9.92 -12.79 2.60
CA GLY A 38 -10.06 -14.15 2.09
C GLY A 38 -11.15 -14.26 1.03
N ASP A 39 -12.34 -13.79 1.39
CA ASP A 39 -13.60 -13.98 0.67
C ASP A 39 -13.96 -12.82 -0.28
N LEU A 40 -13.07 -11.84 -0.41
CA LEU A 40 -13.31 -10.70 -1.30
C LEU A 40 -13.37 -11.13 -2.77
N PRO A 41 -14.20 -10.45 -3.59
CA PRO A 41 -14.24 -10.68 -5.03
C PRO A 41 -12.85 -10.59 -5.65
N ARG A 42 -12.56 -11.46 -6.63
CA ARG A 42 -11.23 -11.56 -7.26
C ARG A 42 -10.68 -10.22 -7.77
N GLY A 43 -11.55 -9.35 -8.27
CA GLY A 43 -11.17 -8.00 -8.73
C GLY A 43 -10.66 -7.12 -7.58
N VAL A 44 -11.42 -7.07 -6.48
CA VAL A 44 -11.09 -6.32 -5.25
C VAL A 44 -9.79 -6.86 -4.63
N LYS A 45 -9.66 -8.18 -4.54
CA LYS A 45 -8.46 -8.85 -4.01
C LYS A 45 -7.20 -8.51 -4.83
N LYS A 46 -7.32 -8.36 -6.15
CA LYS A 46 -6.20 -7.93 -7.01
C LYS A 46 -5.77 -6.49 -6.70
N LEU A 47 -6.70 -5.58 -6.40
CA LEU A 47 -6.38 -4.19 -6.06
C LEU A 47 -5.67 -4.10 -4.71
N TYR A 48 -6.17 -4.79 -3.68
CA TYR A 48 -5.46 -4.93 -2.40
C TYR A 48 -4.07 -5.53 -2.57
N HIS A 49 -3.94 -6.60 -3.34
CA HIS A 49 -2.64 -7.23 -3.58
C HIS A 49 -1.66 -6.30 -4.31
N ALA A 50 -2.13 -5.55 -5.32
CA ALA A 50 -1.28 -4.61 -6.05
C ALA A 50 -0.81 -3.45 -5.16
N TYR A 51 -1.71 -2.90 -4.34
CA TYR A 51 -1.36 -1.89 -3.34
C TYR A 51 -0.35 -2.43 -2.31
N TYR A 52 -0.61 -3.62 -1.75
CA TYR A 52 0.34 -4.30 -0.85
C TYR A 52 1.72 -4.46 -1.49
N ARG A 53 1.80 -4.84 -2.77
CA ARG A 53 3.10 -4.98 -3.48
C ARG A 53 3.84 -3.65 -3.54
N ALA A 54 3.15 -2.54 -3.77
CA ALA A 54 3.74 -1.22 -3.76
C ALA A 54 4.28 -0.86 -2.35
N GLN A 55 3.46 -1.06 -1.31
CA GLN A 55 3.87 -0.82 0.09
C GLN A 55 5.06 -1.69 0.51
N ARG A 56 5.09 -2.94 0.06
CA ARG A 56 6.22 -3.86 0.30
C ARG A 56 7.50 -3.36 -0.38
N MET A 57 7.42 -2.76 -1.57
CA MET A 57 8.61 -2.18 -2.20
C MET A 57 9.14 -0.99 -1.38
N PHE A 58 8.27 -0.15 -0.83
CA PHE A 58 8.69 0.92 0.08
C PHE A 58 9.35 0.37 1.36
N ALA A 59 8.74 -0.63 2.00
CA ALA A 59 9.27 -1.28 3.19
C ALA A 59 10.65 -1.92 2.95
N LEU A 60 10.91 -2.41 1.73
CA LEU A 60 12.20 -2.98 1.33
C LEU A 60 13.22 -1.92 0.84
N GLY A 61 12.96 -0.62 1.05
CA GLY A 61 13.83 0.47 0.59
C GLY A 61 13.82 0.69 -0.94
N LYS A 62 13.02 -0.06 -1.70
CA LYS A 62 12.92 0.03 -3.17
C LYS A 62 11.98 1.16 -3.60
N ARG A 63 12.22 2.38 -3.11
CA ARG A 63 11.33 3.55 -3.25
C ARG A 63 10.91 3.84 -4.70
N LYS A 64 11.86 3.87 -5.64
CA LYS A 64 11.58 4.08 -7.08
C LYS A 64 10.61 3.03 -7.66
N LYS A 65 10.72 1.78 -7.23
CA LYS A 65 9.85 0.69 -7.70
C LYS A 65 8.48 0.75 -7.02
N GLY A 66 8.42 1.13 -5.75
CA GLY A 66 7.18 1.39 -5.03
C GLY A 66 6.37 2.51 -5.69
N GLY A 67 7.02 3.66 -5.93
CA GLY A 67 6.41 4.81 -6.60
C GLY A 67 5.82 4.46 -7.95
N ARG A 68 6.59 3.82 -8.84
CA ARG A 68 6.08 3.36 -10.15
C ARG A 68 4.85 2.46 -10.07
N LEU A 69 4.71 1.67 -9.01
CA LEU A 69 3.53 0.82 -8.82
C LEU A 69 2.32 1.64 -8.37
N ILE A 70 2.51 2.61 -7.48
CA ILE A 70 1.44 3.56 -7.08
C ILE A 70 1.01 4.40 -8.29
N ASP A 71 1.97 4.98 -9.03
CA ASP A 71 1.66 5.77 -10.23
C ASP A 71 0.88 4.97 -11.28
N ALA A 72 1.16 3.66 -11.40
CA ALA A 72 0.43 2.78 -12.29
C ALA A 72 -0.98 2.48 -11.79
N LEU A 73 -1.17 2.37 -10.48
CA LEU A 73 -2.47 2.16 -9.84
C LEU A 73 -3.34 3.42 -9.94
N ASP A 74 -2.79 4.61 -9.70
CA ASP A 74 -3.53 5.87 -9.75
C ASP A 74 -4.04 6.21 -11.16
N LYS A 75 -3.42 5.64 -12.19
CA LYS A 75 -3.90 5.74 -13.59
C LYS A 75 -5.13 4.86 -13.87
N LEU A 76 -5.54 4.00 -12.93
CA LEU A 76 -6.69 3.12 -13.08
C LEU A 76 -7.92 3.76 -12.39
N PRO A 77 -8.96 4.18 -13.15
CA PRO A 77 -10.13 4.84 -12.54
C PRO A 77 -10.86 3.96 -11.51
N HIS A 78 -10.79 2.64 -11.66
CA HIS A 78 -11.36 1.70 -10.70
C HIS A 78 -10.52 1.54 -9.43
N PHE A 79 -9.21 1.80 -9.49
CA PHE A 79 -8.38 1.84 -8.30
C PHE A 79 -8.62 3.13 -7.51
N VAL A 80 -8.76 4.28 -8.17
CA VAL A 80 -9.06 5.56 -7.48
C VAL A 80 -10.35 5.46 -6.67
N ARG A 81 -11.43 4.95 -7.27
CA ARG A 81 -12.70 4.71 -6.55
C ARG A 81 -12.54 3.69 -5.42
N PHE A 82 -11.80 2.61 -5.67
CA PHE A 82 -11.49 1.61 -4.65
C PHE A 82 -10.67 2.19 -3.49
N GLU A 83 -9.72 3.09 -3.76
CA GLU A 83 -8.93 3.76 -2.72
C GLU A 83 -9.85 4.59 -1.82
N GLU A 84 -10.79 5.36 -2.39
CA GLU A 84 -11.76 6.15 -1.63
C GLU A 84 -12.68 5.28 -0.77
N GLU A 85 -13.16 4.15 -1.30
CA GLU A 85 -14.04 3.21 -0.60
C GLU A 85 -13.33 2.42 0.52
N HIS A 86 -12.02 2.19 0.38
CA HIS A 86 -11.23 1.30 1.23
C HIS A 86 -10.04 1.98 1.93
N ASP A 87 -10.01 3.31 1.97
CA ASP A 87 -8.89 4.11 2.49
C ASP A 87 -8.43 3.65 3.87
N GLY A 88 -9.37 3.40 4.79
CA GLY A 88 -9.08 2.91 6.13
C GLY A 88 -8.27 1.61 6.13
N THR A 89 -8.73 0.59 5.40
CA THR A 89 -8.04 -0.71 5.31
C THR A 89 -6.69 -0.58 4.60
N LEU A 90 -6.61 0.23 3.54
CA LEU A 90 -5.36 0.46 2.81
C LEU A 90 -4.31 1.15 3.71
N ASN A 91 -4.71 2.14 4.50
CA ASN A 91 -3.85 2.81 5.47
C ASN A 91 -3.35 1.85 6.55
N LEU A 92 -4.21 0.98 7.08
CA LEU A 92 -3.81 -0.04 8.04
C LEU A 92 -2.82 -1.04 7.42
N ILE A 93 -3.07 -1.49 6.19
CA ILE A 93 -2.13 -2.35 5.44
C ILE A 93 -0.79 -1.63 5.24
N ALA A 94 -0.79 -0.36 4.85
CA ALA A 94 0.44 0.40 4.63
C ALA A 94 1.26 0.56 5.92
N ARG A 95 0.61 0.86 7.05
CA ARG A 95 1.23 0.87 8.38
C ARG A 95 1.80 -0.50 8.74
N ARG A 96 0.98 -1.54 8.56
CA ARG A 96 1.36 -2.91 8.88
C ARG A 96 2.51 -3.42 8.04
N VAL A 97 2.60 -3.03 6.77
CA VAL A 97 3.65 -3.45 5.81
C VAL A 97 4.93 -2.63 5.97
N ARG A 98 4.84 -1.34 6.30
CA ARG A 98 6.02 -0.47 6.41
C ARG A 98 6.62 -0.40 7.81
N GLY A 99 5.87 -0.68 8.88
CA GLY A 99 6.31 -0.50 10.27
C GLY A 99 5.71 0.77 10.90
N LYS A 100 5.84 0.95 12.22
CA LYS A 100 5.29 2.12 12.93
C LYS A 100 5.92 3.41 12.36
N GLY A 101 5.11 4.22 11.68
CA GLY A 101 5.57 5.50 11.09
C GLY A 101 4.67 6.07 9.98
N ALA A 102 3.43 5.60 9.83
CA ALA A 102 2.42 6.27 9.00
C ALA A 102 1.30 6.81 9.88
#